data_AF-I7AYR3-F1
#
_entry.id   AF-I7AYR3-F1
#
_cell.length_a   1.000
_cell.length_b   1.000
_cell.length_c   1.000
_cell.angle_alpha   90.00
_cell.angle_beta   90.00
_cell.angle_gamma   90.00
#
_symmetry.space_group_name_H-M   'P 1'
#
loop_
_entity.id
_entity.type
_entity.pdbx_description
1 polymer ?
#
loop_
_entity_poly.entity_id
_entity_poly.type
_entity_poly.pdbx_seq_one_letter_code
_entity_poly.pdbx_strand_id
1 'polypeptide(L)' 'MLGRAGVSAPIVGASKPAHLDDALGALSLQLSEDEVARLQAPYVPHAVTGFK' A
#
# COMPACT_ATOMS: atom_id res chain seq x y z
N MET A 1 -1.71 -0.79 1.09
CA MET A 1 -1.93 -1.71 -0.03
C MET A 1 -1.90 -3.13 0.49
N LEU A 2 -0.77 -3.59 1.05
CA LEU A 2 -0.72 -4.82 1.87
C LEU A 2 -1.73 -4.72 3.02
N GLY A 3 -2.42 -5.83 3.30
CA GLY A 3 -3.43 -5.94 4.36
C GLY A 3 -4.80 -5.32 4.04
N ARG A 4 -4.99 -4.70 2.86
CA ARG A 4 -6.31 -4.18 2.45
C ARG A 4 -7.16 -5.30 1.85
N ALA A 5 -8.42 -5.41 2.26
CA ALA A 5 -9.38 -6.28 1.60
C ALA A 5 -9.49 -5.90 0.12
N GLY A 6 -9.31 -6.88 -0.78
CA GLY A 6 -9.34 -6.69 -2.24
C GLY A 6 -7.97 -6.64 -2.93
N VAL A 7 -6.85 -6.66 -2.19
CA VAL A 7 -5.50 -6.74 -2.77
C VAL A 7 -4.89 -8.11 -2.46
N SER A 8 -4.81 -8.98 -3.46
CA SER A 8 -4.25 -10.34 -3.33
C SER A 8 -2.75 -10.42 -3.68
N ALA A 9 -2.33 -9.72 -4.73
CA ALA A 9 -0.95 -9.69 -5.19
C ALA A 9 -0.57 -8.25 -5.62
N PRO A 10 0.14 -7.49 -4.77
CA PRO A 10 0.57 -6.15 -5.12
C PRO A 10 1.66 -6.20 -6.20
N ILE A 11 1.53 -5.36 -7.23
CA ILE A 11 2.55 -5.21 -8.29
C ILE A 11 3.44 -4.03 -7.92
N VAL A 12 4.75 -4.26 -7.80
CA VAL A 12 5.74 -3.25 -7.41
C VAL A 12 6.79 -3.10 -8.52
N GLY A 13 7.01 -1.87 -8.99
CA GLY A 13 8.09 -1.56 -9.92
C GLY A 13 9.39 -1.22 -9.19
N ALA A 14 10.52 -1.78 -9.65
CA ALA A 14 11.83 -1.53 -9.07
C ALA A 14 12.84 -1.17 -10.17
N SER A 15 13.44 0.02 -10.09
CA SER A 15 14.52 0.46 -11.00
C SER A 15 15.93 0.18 -10.47
N LYS A 16 16.05 -0.29 -9.22
CA LYS A 16 17.30 -0.66 -8.55
C LYS A 16 17.08 -1.91 -7.69
N PRO A 17 18.11 -2.75 -7.48
CA PRO A 17 17.99 -3.98 -6.69
C PRO A 17 17.46 -3.74 -5.27
N ALA A 18 17.93 -2.71 -4.57
CA ALA A 18 17.52 -2.42 -3.19
C ALA A 18 15.99 -2.21 -3.03
N HIS A 19 15.29 -1.71 -4.05
CA HIS A 19 13.84 -1.55 -3.97
C HIS A 19 13.11 -2.91 -3.90
N LEU A 20 13.69 -3.96 -4.50
CA LEU A 20 13.15 -5.31 -4.40
C LEU A 20 13.33 -5.85 -2.98
N ASP A 21 14.51 -5.67 -2.40
CA ASP A 21 14.80 -6.12 -1.04
C ASP A 21 13.87 -5.46 -0.01
N ASP A 22 13.65 -4.15 -0.14
CA ASP A 22 12.71 -3.40 0.70
C ASP A 22 11.26 -3.89 0.51
N ALA A 23 10.83 -4.16 -0.72
CA ALA A 23 9.50 -4.66 -1.02
C ALA A 23 9.26 -6.07 -0.44
N LEU A 24 10.28 -6.92 -0.47
CA LEU A 24 10.24 -8.23 0.18
C LEU A 24 10.14 -8.09 1.71
N GLY A 25 10.93 -7.19 2.31
CA GLY A 25 10.89 -6.91 3.75
C GLY A 25 9.51 -6.41 4.21
N ALA A 26 8.84 -5.59 3.40
CA ALA A 26 7.52 -5.06 3.70
C ALA A 26 6.42 -6.14 3.83
N LEU A 27 6.59 -7.32 3.23
CA LEU A 27 5.64 -8.44 3.36
C LEU A 27 5.52 -8.96 4.79
N SER A 28 6.58 -8.81 5.58
CA SER A 28 6.62 -9.25 6.98
C SER A 28 6.11 -8.20 7.96
N LEU A 29 5.73 -7.01 7.50
CA LEU A 29 5.24 -5.93 8.35
C LEU A 29 3.75 -6.10 8.63
N GLN A 30 3.38 -6.24 9.90
CA GLN A 30 2.00 -6.15 10.36
C GLN A 30 1.79 -4.84 11.09
N LEU A 31 0.69 -4.15 10.75
CA LEU A 31 0.26 -2.94 11.42
C LEU A 31 -0.93 -3.26 12.31
N SER A 32 -0.95 -2.66 13.50
CA SER A 32 -2.14 -2.63 14.35
C SER A 32 -3.25 -1.78 13.74
N GLU A 33 -4.48 -1.98 14.20
CA GLU A 33 -5.63 -1.19 13.74
C GLU A 33 -5.44 0.31 14.00
N ASP A 34 -4.85 0.68 15.15
CA ASP A 34 -4.54 2.06 15.50
C ASP A 34 -3.50 2.68 14.55
N GLU A 35 -2.46 1.93 14.18
CA GLU A 35 -1.46 2.40 13.21
C GLU A 35 -2.07 2.60 11.82
N VAL A 36 -2.91 1.65 11.39
CA VAL A 36 -3.64 1.76 10.12
C VAL A 36 -4.54 2.99 10.13
N ALA A 37 -5.29 3.22 11.21
CA ALA A 37 -6.17 4.38 11.35
C ALA A 37 -5.38 5.69 11.32
N ARG A 38 -4.26 5.77 12.07
CA ARG A 38 -3.37 6.95 12.07
C ARG A 38 -2.80 7.25 10.69
N LEU A 39 -2.33 6.23 9.97
CA LEU A 39 -1.78 6.40 8.62
C LEU A 39 -2.84 6.81 7.59
N GLN A 40 -4.10 6.45 7.80
CA GLN A 40 -5.20 6.76 6.90
C GLN A 40 -5.89 8.11 7.20
N ALA A 41 -5.79 8.61 8.43
CA ALA A 41 -6.43 9.85 8.85
C ALA A 41 -6.21 11.07 7.92
N PRO A 42 -5.01 11.32 7.35
CA PRO A 42 -4.81 12.46 6.47
C PRO A 42 -5.25 12.23 5.02
N TYR A 43 -5.68 11.02 4.65
CA TYR A 43 -6.01 10.69 3.25
C TYR A 43 -7.38 11.25 2.86
N VAL A 44 -7.42 12.11 1.84
CA VAL A 44 -8.66 12.62 1.23
C VAL A 44 -8.95 11.86 -0.08
N PRO A 45 -10.02 11.06 -0.16
CA PRO A 45 -10.38 10.35 -1.38
C PRO A 45 -10.64 11.30 -2.55
N HIS A 46 -10.10 10.97 -3.71
CA HIS A 46 -10.34 11.71 -4.95
C HIS A 46 -11.40 10.99 -5.77
N ALA A 47 -12.41 11.72 -6.24
CA ALA A 47 -13.44 11.15 -7.10
C ALA A 47 -12.84 10.71 -8.45
N VAL A 48 -13.36 9.62 -9.00
CA VAL A 48 -12.98 9.16 -10.34
C VAL A 48 -13.48 10.16 -11.37
N THR A 49 -12.60 10.62 -12.26
CA THR A 49 -12.92 11.54 -13.36
C THR A 49 -12.56 10.93 -14.71
N GLY A 50 -13.16 11.40 -15.80
CA GLY A 50 -12.76 11.01 -17.17
C GLY A 50 -13.49 9.81 -17.79
N PHE A 51 -14.46 9.20 -17.10
CA PHE A 51 -15.38 8.22 -17.69
C PHE A 51 -16.75 8.87 -17.94
N LYS A 52 -17.28 8.70 -19.15
CA LYS A 52 -18.67 8.97 -19.52
C LYS A 52 -19.16 7.83 -20.39
#